data_AF-A0A0R2LP22-F1
#
_entry.id   AF-A0A0R2LP22-F1
#
_cell.length_a   1.000
_cell.length_b   1.000
_cell.length_c   1.000
_cell.angle_alpha   90.00
_cell.angle_beta   90.00
_cell.angle_gamma   90.00
#
_symmetry.space_group_name_H-M   'P 1'
#
loop_
_entity.id
_entity.type
_entity.pdbx_description
1 polymer ?
#
loop_
_entity_poly.entity_id
_entity_poly.type
_entity_poly.pdbx_seq_one_letter_code
_entity_poly.pdbx_strand_id
1 'polypeptide(L)'
;MEQTDEVVDTLTVADFLATTQFKKLSTNQQKYAKTILTDVLAARKTVDLNQGAWTPRQVAGTLAALPNLVDQPHVYYVAVVPVMTAYFEAQGQQVKPLVAALKEARPALVAKHAEAAQEEADYDEVVQQVKQWVQAMFEQPEVMNLTVADQHHFVTIVHTTAELMITGRKLAPKDWDVDTLSGIMFGPFTHLLDERDRVSGLFQLVPFALTTLFTYLDQTNQLTHAAALQDWVLKQHEALVTMYNPELEKFYEGLTEAMQQAGVDTQDHAAVDRFTQSYLRAHPAVSRELFTADRQLKRTKPVKQIKYSRKQRRRRRRKR
;
A
#
# COMPACT_ATOMS: atom_id res chain seq x y z
N MET A 1 -49.71 -1.48 38.32
CA MET A 1 -48.37 -0.86 38.33
C MET A 1 -47.83 -1.04 36.93
N GLU A 2 -47.97 -0.02 36.10
CA GLU A 2 -47.39 -0.01 34.76
C GLU A 2 -45.89 0.20 34.93
N GLN A 3 -45.11 -0.85 34.68
CA GLN A 3 -43.67 -0.70 34.46
C GLN A 3 -43.53 -0.02 33.10
N THR A 4 -43.23 1.28 33.14
CA THR A 4 -42.71 2.00 31.99
C THR A 4 -41.41 1.32 31.56
N ASP A 5 -41.46 0.60 30.45
CA ASP A 5 -40.27 0.19 29.70
C ASP A 5 -39.54 1.47 29.28
N GLU A 6 -38.57 1.90 30.08
CA GLU A 6 -37.58 2.87 29.64
C GLU A 6 -36.80 2.24 28.48
N VAL A 7 -37.19 2.61 27.27
CA VAL A 7 -36.40 2.38 26.07
C VAL A 7 -35.10 3.16 26.27
N VAL A 8 -34.07 2.47 26.76
CA VAL A 8 -32.72 3.03 26.84
C VAL A 8 -32.27 3.26 25.40
N ASP A 9 -32.23 4.54 25.01
CA ASP A 9 -31.95 4.96 23.66
C ASP A 9 -30.50 4.60 23.28
N THR A 10 -30.33 3.49 22.56
CA THR A 10 -29.01 3.05 22.10
C THR A 10 -28.61 3.91 20.92
N LEU A 11 -27.57 4.72 21.09
CA LEU A 11 -26.93 5.49 20.01
C LEU A 11 -26.77 4.64 18.73
N THR A 12 -27.33 5.08 17.61
CA THR A 12 -27.23 4.33 16.36
C THR A 12 -25.79 4.36 15.83
N VAL A 13 -25.45 3.44 14.93
CA VAL A 13 -24.12 3.45 14.27
C VAL A 13 -23.88 4.77 13.55
N ALA A 14 -24.90 5.29 12.85
CA ALA A 14 -24.80 6.56 12.12
C ALA A 14 -24.55 7.73 13.08
N ASP A 15 -25.27 7.77 14.21
CA ASP A 15 -25.11 8.84 15.20
C ASP A 15 -23.72 8.79 15.84
N PHE A 16 -23.20 7.59 16.14
CA PHE A 16 -21.85 7.43 16.66
C PHE A 16 -20.78 8.00 15.72
N LEU A 17 -20.88 7.72 14.43
CA LEU A 17 -19.91 8.19 13.43
C LEU A 17 -19.88 9.73 13.32
N ALA A 18 -20.91 10.43 13.80
CA ALA A 18 -20.95 11.89 13.87
C ALA A 18 -20.35 12.48 15.17
N THR A 19 -20.07 11.65 16.19
CA THR A 19 -19.64 12.11 17.51
C THR A 19 -18.18 12.61 17.56
N THR A 20 -17.87 13.41 18.58
CA THR A 20 -16.49 13.81 18.87
C THR A 20 -15.61 12.63 19.31
N GLN A 21 -16.21 11.60 19.91
CA GLN A 21 -15.56 10.40 20.39
C GLN A 21 -15.05 9.55 19.22
N PHE A 22 -15.84 9.43 18.14
CA PHE A 22 -15.38 8.82 16.90
C PHE A 22 -14.17 9.54 16.29
N LYS A 23 -14.20 10.89 16.26
CA LYS A 23 -13.08 11.69 15.72
C LYS A 23 -11.77 11.56 16.50
N LYS A 24 -11.81 11.09 17.75
CA LYS A 24 -10.62 10.83 18.59
C LYS A 24 -9.98 9.47 18.33
N LEU A 25 -10.65 8.58 17.60
CA LEU A 25 -10.10 7.28 17.20
C LEU A 25 -8.99 7.45 16.16
N SER A 26 -8.05 6.51 16.09
CA SER A 26 -7.04 6.50 15.02
C SER A 26 -7.66 6.23 13.65
N THR A 27 -6.96 6.53 12.55
CA THR A 27 -7.45 6.28 11.18
C THR A 27 -7.86 4.81 10.97
N ASN A 28 -7.08 3.85 11.48
CA ASN A 28 -7.40 2.41 11.38
C ASN A 28 -8.66 2.06 12.19
N GLN A 29 -8.82 2.64 13.38
CA GLN A 29 -10.03 2.43 14.20
C GLN A 29 -11.26 3.08 13.55
N GLN A 30 -11.12 4.27 12.96
CA GLN A 30 -12.19 4.94 12.22
C GLN A 30 -12.61 4.13 10.98
N LYS A 31 -11.63 3.57 10.23
CA LYS A 31 -11.87 2.70 9.07
C LYS A 31 -12.78 1.52 9.41
N TYR A 32 -12.55 0.85 10.54
CA TYR A 32 -13.31 -0.31 10.95
C TYR A 32 -14.52 -0.01 11.84
N ALA A 33 -14.67 1.21 12.35
CA ALA A 33 -15.68 1.54 13.36
C ALA A 33 -17.12 1.19 12.95
N LYS A 34 -17.51 1.51 11.71
CA LYS A 34 -18.84 1.20 11.18
C LYS A 34 -19.09 -0.31 11.15
N THR A 35 -18.13 -1.06 10.61
CA THR A 35 -18.22 -2.52 10.47
C THR A 35 -18.24 -3.19 11.85
N ILE A 36 -17.32 -2.80 12.74
CA ILE A 36 -17.27 -3.29 14.13
C ILE A 36 -18.61 -3.11 14.84
N LEU A 37 -19.18 -1.90 14.82
CA LEU A 37 -20.42 -1.65 15.56
C LEU A 37 -21.60 -2.40 14.94
N THR A 38 -21.65 -2.50 13.61
CA THR A 38 -22.69 -3.28 12.92
C THR A 38 -22.61 -4.76 13.32
N ASP A 39 -21.42 -5.33 13.26
CA ASP A 39 -21.18 -6.75 13.55
C ASP A 39 -21.36 -7.06 15.04
N VAL A 40 -20.91 -6.20 15.95
CA VAL A 40 -21.07 -6.39 17.39
C VAL A 40 -22.55 -6.30 17.79
N LEU A 41 -23.31 -5.35 17.23
CA LEU A 41 -24.75 -5.27 17.48
C LEU A 41 -25.50 -6.46 16.88
N ALA A 42 -25.10 -6.93 15.70
CA ALA A 42 -25.63 -8.14 15.10
C ALA A 42 -25.30 -9.39 15.94
N ALA A 43 -24.05 -9.55 16.36
CA ALA A 43 -23.60 -10.63 17.23
C ALA A 43 -24.38 -10.64 18.55
N ARG A 44 -24.57 -9.46 19.17
CA ARG A 44 -25.36 -9.30 20.41
C ARG A 44 -26.79 -9.80 20.24
N LYS A 45 -27.40 -9.53 19.08
CA LYS A 45 -28.73 -10.03 18.72
C LYS A 45 -28.73 -11.54 18.48
N THR A 46 -27.72 -12.06 17.78
CA THR A 46 -27.59 -13.49 17.46
C THR A 46 -27.44 -14.36 18.71
N VAL A 47 -26.78 -13.87 19.76
CA VAL A 47 -26.64 -14.59 21.05
C VAL A 47 -27.73 -14.24 22.08
N ASP A 48 -28.81 -13.59 21.66
CA ASP A 48 -29.96 -13.20 22.51
C ASP A 48 -29.57 -12.34 23.74
N LEU A 49 -28.60 -11.44 23.55
CA LEU A 49 -28.11 -10.51 24.58
C LEU A 49 -28.50 -9.05 24.29
N ASN A 50 -29.43 -8.80 23.39
CA ASN A 50 -29.83 -7.48 22.90
C ASN A 50 -30.88 -6.75 23.76
N GLN A 51 -31.29 -7.33 24.89
CA GLN A 51 -32.26 -6.71 25.79
C GLN A 51 -31.58 -5.69 26.74
N GLY A 52 -32.12 -4.48 26.83
CA GLY A 52 -31.71 -3.45 27.78
C GLY A 52 -30.33 -2.80 27.51
N ALA A 53 -29.88 -2.00 28.48
CA ALA A 53 -28.56 -1.36 28.46
C ALA A 53 -27.43 -2.38 28.49
N TRP A 54 -26.25 -2.02 27.98
CA TRP A 54 -25.08 -2.88 28.01
C TRP A 54 -24.66 -3.22 29.44
N THR A 55 -24.40 -4.51 29.67
CA THR A 55 -23.80 -5.02 30.90
C THR A 55 -22.46 -5.71 30.61
N PRO A 56 -21.55 -5.83 31.60
CA PRO A 56 -20.29 -6.57 31.43
C PRO A 56 -20.48 -7.99 30.89
N ARG A 57 -21.53 -8.69 31.35
CA ARG A 57 -21.88 -10.04 30.87
C ARG A 57 -22.29 -10.04 29.40
N GLN A 58 -23.07 -9.06 28.96
CA GLN A 58 -23.46 -8.93 27.56
C GLN A 58 -22.27 -8.60 26.66
N VAL A 59 -21.36 -7.73 27.12
CA VAL A 59 -20.11 -7.44 26.42
C VAL A 59 -19.28 -8.72 26.24
N ALA A 60 -19.00 -9.43 27.34
CA ALA A 60 -18.21 -10.66 27.30
C ALA A 60 -18.84 -11.75 26.40
N GLY A 61 -20.14 -12.00 26.54
CA GLY A 61 -20.85 -13.00 25.74
C GLY A 61 -20.89 -12.66 24.25
N THR A 62 -21.11 -11.38 23.91
CA THR A 62 -21.13 -10.91 22.52
C THR A 62 -19.75 -11.05 21.88
N LEU A 63 -18.69 -10.61 22.58
CA LEU A 63 -17.32 -10.66 22.05
C LEU A 63 -16.75 -12.07 21.97
N ALA A 64 -17.18 -12.99 22.83
CA ALA A 64 -16.81 -14.39 22.72
C ALA A 64 -17.39 -15.06 21.45
N ALA A 65 -18.56 -14.62 21.00
CA ALA A 65 -19.21 -15.15 19.81
C ALA A 65 -18.72 -14.50 18.51
N LEU A 66 -18.29 -13.23 18.56
CA LEU A 66 -17.94 -12.42 17.40
C LEU A 66 -16.96 -13.13 16.42
N PRO A 67 -15.83 -13.73 16.84
CA PRO A 67 -14.88 -14.38 15.93
C PRO A 67 -15.39 -15.65 15.23
N ASN A 68 -16.56 -16.16 15.64
CA ASN A 68 -17.20 -17.30 14.98
C ASN A 68 -18.34 -16.86 14.06
N LEU A 69 -18.72 -15.59 14.08
CA LEU A 69 -19.85 -15.04 13.32
C LEU A 69 -19.39 -14.15 12.16
N VAL A 70 -18.17 -13.63 12.22
CA VAL A 70 -17.60 -12.77 11.16
C VAL A 70 -16.20 -13.23 10.80
N ASP A 71 -15.86 -13.10 9.52
CA ASP A 71 -14.52 -13.32 9.00
C ASP A 71 -13.91 -11.96 8.63
N GLN A 72 -12.94 -11.52 9.44
CA GLN A 72 -12.38 -10.16 9.39
C GLN A 72 -10.87 -10.22 9.67
N PRO A 73 -10.08 -9.23 9.19
CA PRO A 73 -8.63 -9.20 9.41
C PRO A 73 -8.27 -8.93 10.88
N HIS A 74 -7.02 -9.14 11.28
CA HIS A 74 -6.61 -9.02 12.68
C HIS A 74 -6.76 -7.58 13.24
N VAL A 75 -6.42 -6.55 12.47
CA VAL A 75 -6.62 -5.13 12.81
C VAL A 75 -8.06 -4.78 13.13
N TYR A 76 -9.03 -5.48 12.55
CA TYR A 76 -10.43 -5.32 12.91
C TYR A 76 -10.61 -5.72 14.38
N TYR A 77 -10.14 -6.90 14.78
CA TYR A 77 -10.26 -7.40 16.16
C TYR A 77 -9.47 -6.58 17.18
N VAL A 78 -8.33 -5.98 16.78
CA VAL A 78 -7.59 -5.01 17.61
C VAL A 78 -8.40 -3.73 17.82
N ALA A 79 -9.08 -3.27 16.77
CA ALA A 79 -9.88 -2.05 16.80
C ALA A 79 -11.21 -2.21 17.57
N VAL A 80 -11.68 -3.45 17.82
CA VAL A 80 -12.94 -3.71 18.55
C VAL A 80 -12.96 -3.04 19.93
N VAL A 81 -11.92 -3.21 20.75
CA VAL A 81 -11.86 -2.65 22.11
C VAL A 81 -11.90 -1.10 22.12
N PRO A 82 -11.02 -0.38 21.39
CA PRO A 82 -11.05 1.08 21.38
C PRO A 82 -12.31 1.66 20.73
N VAL A 83 -12.84 1.05 19.66
CA VAL A 83 -14.10 1.49 19.02
C VAL A 83 -15.28 1.31 19.98
N MET A 84 -15.41 0.15 20.63
CA MET A 84 -16.48 -0.10 21.60
C MET A 84 -16.36 0.78 22.85
N THR A 85 -15.14 1.09 23.28
CA THR A 85 -14.89 2.02 24.38
C THR A 85 -15.41 3.42 24.03
N ALA A 86 -15.03 3.94 22.86
CA ALA A 86 -15.49 5.25 22.38
C ALA A 86 -17.01 5.30 22.19
N TYR A 87 -17.61 4.20 21.75
CA TYR A 87 -19.05 4.05 21.61
C TYR A 87 -19.78 4.10 22.97
N PHE A 88 -19.28 3.40 23.99
CA PHE A 88 -19.84 3.46 25.35
C PHE A 88 -19.66 4.83 26.01
N GLU A 89 -18.53 5.50 25.76
CA GLU A 89 -18.30 6.89 26.19
C GLU A 89 -19.27 7.85 25.52
N ALA A 90 -19.53 7.69 24.22
CA ALA A 90 -20.51 8.50 23.49
C ALA A 90 -21.96 8.27 23.98
N GLN A 91 -22.29 7.07 24.47
CA GLN A 91 -23.58 6.75 25.08
C GLN A 91 -23.75 7.27 26.52
N GLY A 92 -22.70 7.81 27.14
CA GLY A 92 -22.77 8.28 28.53
C GLY A 92 -23.02 7.17 29.56
N GLN A 93 -22.72 5.90 29.22
CA GLN A 93 -22.90 4.76 30.12
C GLN A 93 -21.85 4.72 31.24
N GLN A 94 -22.03 3.85 32.24
CA GLN A 94 -20.97 3.56 33.21
C GLN A 94 -19.82 2.81 32.51
N VAL A 95 -18.92 3.56 31.91
CA VAL A 95 -17.87 3.07 31.01
C VAL A 95 -16.89 2.14 31.71
N LYS A 96 -16.57 2.36 32.99
CA LYS A 96 -15.54 1.59 33.72
C LYS A 96 -15.78 0.08 33.73
N PRO A 97 -16.93 -0.45 34.20
CA PRO A 97 -17.18 -1.89 34.19
C PRO A 97 -17.30 -2.49 32.78
N LEU A 98 -17.80 -1.73 31.80
CA LEU A 98 -17.89 -2.18 30.42
C LEU A 98 -16.51 -2.25 29.76
N VAL A 99 -15.64 -1.28 30.00
CA VAL A 99 -14.25 -1.28 29.51
C VAL A 99 -13.43 -2.38 30.16
N ALA A 100 -13.67 -2.71 31.44
CA ALA A 100 -13.04 -3.87 32.07
C ALA A 100 -13.40 -5.16 31.32
N ALA A 101 -14.69 -5.38 31.02
CA ALA A 101 -15.14 -6.54 30.25
C ALA A 101 -14.59 -6.56 28.81
N LEU A 102 -14.49 -5.40 28.14
CA LEU A 102 -13.84 -5.30 26.82
C LEU A 102 -12.37 -5.74 26.86
N LYS A 103 -11.63 -5.31 27.90
CA LYS A 103 -10.21 -5.65 28.07
C LYS A 103 -10.01 -7.14 28.38
N GLU A 104 -10.87 -7.72 29.22
CA GLU A 104 -10.84 -9.15 29.55
C GLU A 104 -11.16 -10.04 28.34
N ALA A 105 -12.04 -9.59 27.43
CA ALA A 105 -12.39 -10.33 26.21
C ALA A 105 -11.31 -10.25 25.10
N ARG A 106 -10.41 -9.25 25.17
CA ARG A 106 -9.41 -8.97 24.13
C ARG A 106 -8.51 -10.18 23.77
N PRO A 107 -7.94 -10.93 24.73
CA PRO A 107 -7.07 -12.06 24.39
C PRO A 107 -7.79 -13.12 23.55
N ALA A 108 -9.05 -13.42 23.86
CA ALA A 108 -9.84 -14.40 23.12
C ALA A 108 -10.24 -13.91 21.72
N LEU A 109 -10.54 -12.62 21.56
CA LEU A 109 -10.80 -12.00 20.26
C LEU A 109 -9.59 -12.07 19.31
N VAL A 110 -8.39 -11.95 19.88
CA VAL A 110 -7.13 -11.81 19.12
C VAL A 110 -6.45 -13.17 18.88
N ALA A 111 -6.62 -14.14 19.77
CA ALA A 111 -5.89 -15.41 19.75
C ALA A 111 -6.06 -16.24 18.46
N LYS A 112 -7.20 -16.18 17.78
CA LYS A 112 -7.45 -16.91 16.52
C LYS A 112 -6.69 -16.31 15.32
N HIS A 113 -6.09 -15.13 15.45
CA HIS A 113 -5.48 -14.36 14.36
C HIS A 113 -4.07 -13.83 14.71
N ALA A 114 -3.39 -14.41 15.71
CA ALA A 114 -2.16 -13.87 16.30
C ALA A 114 -0.90 -13.92 15.41
N GLU A 115 -0.84 -14.82 14.41
CA GLU A 115 0.28 -14.83 13.44
C GLU A 115 0.10 -13.74 12.38
N ALA A 116 -1.13 -13.57 11.87
CA ALA A 116 -1.50 -12.42 11.04
C ALA A 116 -1.35 -11.09 11.81
N ALA A 117 -1.49 -11.11 13.15
CA ALA A 117 -1.36 -9.94 14.01
C ALA A 117 0.04 -9.35 14.09
N GLN A 118 1.05 -10.20 14.17
CA GLN A 118 2.42 -9.73 14.24
C GLN A 118 2.82 -9.14 12.89
N GLU A 119 2.50 -9.83 11.79
CA GLU A 119 2.76 -9.32 10.44
C GLU A 119 1.99 -8.02 10.14
N GLU A 120 0.76 -7.89 10.65
CA GLU A 120 -0.06 -6.68 10.47
C GLU A 120 0.32 -5.53 11.42
N ALA A 121 0.79 -5.82 12.64
CA ALA A 121 1.35 -4.82 13.55
C ALA A 121 2.70 -4.30 13.06
N ASP A 122 3.56 -5.19 12.56
CA ASP A 122 4.83 -4.85 11.91
C ASP A 122 4.54 -4.00 10.66
N TYR A 123 3.53 -4.35 9.87
CA TYR A 123 3.07 -3.56 8.73
C TYR A 123 2.52 -2.17 9.14
N ASP A 124 1.69 -2.09 10.19
CA ASP A 124 1.17 -0.81 10.68
C ASP A 124 2.30 0.09 11.21
N GLU A 125 3.31 -0.47 11.86
CA GLU A 125 4.52 0.25 12.27
C GLU A 125 5.27 0.81 11.05
N VAL A 126 5.44 0.00 10.00
CA VAL A 126 6.02 0.45 8.72
C VAL A 126 5.19 1.59 8.12
N VAL A 127 3.87 1.46 8.07
CA VAL A 127 2.99 2.52 7.54
C VAL A 127 3.12 3.81 8.34
N GLN A 128 3.21 3.75 9.67
CA GLN A 128 3.40 4.94 10.50
C GLN A 128 4.79 5.56 10.31
N GLN A 129 5.83 4.73 10.25
CA GLN A 129 7.19 5.18 9.97
C GLN A 129 7.26 5.90 8.63
N VAL A 130 6.70 5.30 7.57
CA VAL A 130 6.69 5.90 6.22
C VAL A 130 5.85 7.17 6.17
N LYS A 131 4.72 7.24 6.90
CA LYS A 131 3.93 8.49 7.01
C LYS A 131 4.74 9.63 7.61
N GLN A 132 5.56 9.37 8.62
CA GLN A 132 6.43 10.39 9.21
C GLN A 132 7.48 10.86 8.20
N TRP A 133 8.07 9.94 7.43
CA TRP A 133 9.01 10.30 6.36
C TRP A 133 8.35 11.18 5.30
N VAL A 134 7.18 10.76 4.82
CA VAL A 134 6.41 11.50 3.81
C VAL A 134 6.05 12.88 4.32
N GLN A 135 5.55 13.00 5.56
CA GLN A 135 5.23 14.29 6.16
C GLN A 135 6.44 15.21 6.23
N ALA A 136 7.62 14.70 6.62
CA ALA A 136 8.84 15.49 6.64
C ALA A 136 9.30 15.87 5.22
N MET A 137 9.13 14.99 4.23
CA MET A 137 9.43 15.31 2.83
C MET A 137 8.48 16.36 2.25
N PHE A 138 7.23 16.44 2.71
CA PHE A 138 6.29 17.50 2.32
C PHE A 138 6.71 18.90 2.80
N GLU A 139 7.62 19.01 3.77
CA GLU A 139 8.20 20.28 4.18
C GLU A 139 9.26 20.79 3.19
N GLN A 140 9.73 19.94 2.26
CA GLN A 140 10.69 20.31 1.23
C GLN A 140 10.00 21.09 0.09
N PRO A 141 10.55 22.22 -0.37
CA PRO A 141 9.93 23.02 -1.43
C PRO A 141 9.65 22.24 -2.72
N GLU A 142 10.53 21.30 -3.10
CA GLU A 142 10.35 20.51 -4.32
C GLU A 142 9.12 19.60 -4.26
N VAL A 143 8.77 19.07 -3.08
CA VAL A 143 7.59 18.21 -2.88
C VAL A 143 6.33 19.03 -2.65
N MET A 144 6.43 20.11 -1.86
CA MET A 144 5.30 20.99 -1.57
C MET A 144 4.73 21.65 -2.84
N ASN A 145 5.58 21.96 -3.82
CA ASN A 145 5.18 22.62 -5.07
C ASN A 145 4.59 21.66 -6.13
N LEU A 146 4.54 20.36 -5.85
CA LEU A 146 3.88 19.38 -6.73
C LEU A 146 2.37 19.66 -6.82
N THR A 147 1.76 19.27 -7.94
CA THR A 147 0.30 19.28 -8.05
C THR A 147 -0.32 18.27 -7.09
N VAL A 148 -1.60 18.42 -6.73
CA VAL A 148 -2.28 17.46 -5.83
C VAL A 148 -2.20 16.01 -6.36
N ALA A 149 -2.28 15.84 -7.68
CA ALA A 149 -2.14 14.53 -8.32
C ALA A 149 -0.71 13.98 -8.16
N ASP A 150 0.31 14.81 -8.39
CA ASP A 150 1.71 14.40 -8.24
C ASP A 150 2.10 14.19 -6.78
N GLN A 151 1.50 14.91 -5.83
CA GLN A 151 1.64 14.66 -4.40
C GLN A 151 1.09 13.28 -4.03
N HIS A 152 -0.06 12.90 -4.57
CA HIS A 152 -0.61 11.55 -4.39
C HIS A 152 0.32 10.48 -4.98
N HIS A 153 0.78 10.66 -6.23
CA HIS A 153 1.75 9.74 -6.86
C HIS A 153 3.03 9.63 -6.04
N PHE A 154 3.56 10.74 -5.54
CA PHE A 154 4.75 10.77 -4.69
C PHE A 154 4.58 9.92 -3.43
N VAL A 155 3.46 10.12 -2.72
CA VAL A 155 3.10 9.33 -1.53
C VAL A 155 3.02 7.85 -1.88
N THR A 156 2.32 7.49 -2.97
CA THR A 156 2.18 6.10 -3.42
C THR A 156 3.52 5.47 -3.71
N ILE A 157 4.40 6.11 -4.48
CA ILE A 157 5.72 5.57 -4.83
C ILE A 157 6.56 5.32 -3.56
N VAL A 158 6.58 6.28 -2.63
CA VAL A 158 7.35 6.15 -1.38
C VAL A 158 6.78 5.01 -0.52
N HIS A 159 5.46 4.93 -0.37
CA HIS A 159 4.81 3.86 0.39
C HIS A 159 5.07 2.48 -0.21
N THR A 160 4.79 2.30 -1.50
CA THR A 160 4.98 1.02 -2.18
C THR A 160 6.44 0.56 -2.14
N THR A 161 7.39 1.49 -2.31
CA THR A 161 8.82 1.16 -2.21
C THR A 161 9.19 0.70 -0.80
N ALA A 162 8.80 1.48 0.22
CA ALA A 162 9.13 1.15 1.61
C ALA A 162 8.46 -0.14 2.08
N GLU A 163 7.21 -0.40 1.67
CA GLU A 163 6.49 -1.64 1.94
C GLU A 163 7.20 -2.84 1.32
N LEU A 164 7.61 -2.75 0.05
CA LEU A 164 8.34 -3.83 -0.61
C LEU A 164 9.70 -4.10 0.02
N MET A 165 10.40 -3.08 0.50
CA MET A 165 11.70 -3.25 1.15
C MET A 165 11.57 -3.78 2.58
N ILE A 166 10.68 -3.20 3.39
CA ILE A 166 10.58 -3.53 4.82
C ILE A 166 9.73 -4.76 5.04
N THR A 167 8.54 -4.83 4.44
CA THR A 167 7.63 -5.96 4.62
C THR A 167 7.97 -7.07 3.62
N GLY A 168 8.15 -6.72 2.34
CA GLY A 168 8.39 -7.69 1.27
C GLY A 168 9.77 -8.36 1.34
N ARG A 169 10.84 -7.58 1.56
CA ARG A 169 12.21 -8.10 1.68
C ARG A 169 12.67 -8.31 3.12
N LYS A 170 11.90 -7.87 4.12
CA LYS A 170 12.27 -7.94 5.55
C LYS A 170 13.58 -7.21 5.86
N LEU A 171 13.82 -6.07 5.18
CA LEU A 171 15.03 -5.27 5.30
C LEU A 171 14.76 -3.90 5.92
N ALA A 172 15.51 -3.56 6.96
CA ALA A 172 15.51 -2.22 7.52
C ALA A 172 16.25 -1.24 6.58
N PRO A 173 15.95 0.07 6.61
CA PRO A 173 16.57 1.07 5.73
C PRO A 173 18.09 1.03 5.63
N LYS A 174 18.77 0.74 6.75
CA LYS A 174 20.23 0.63 6.80
C LYS A 174 20.80 -0.47 5.91
N ASP A 175 20.00 -1.51 5.66
CA ASP A 175 20.36 -2.72 4.91
C ASP A 175 19.88 -2.65 3.45
N TRP A 176 19.30 -1.52 3.02
CA TRP A 176 18.87 -1.32 1.65
C TRP A 176 20.08 -1.09 0.73
N ASP A 177 20.11 -1.80 -0.39
CA ASP A 177 21.17 -1.72 -1.38
C ASP A 177 20.61 -1.72 -2.82
N VAL A 178 21.52 -1.60 -3.79
CA VAL A 178 21.16 -1.50 -5.20
C VAL A 178 20.48 -2.76 -5.73
N ASP A 179 20.92 -3.94 -5.28
CA ASP A 179 20.40 -5.21 -5.77
C ASP A 179 18.96 -5.42 -5.29
N THR A 180 18.70 -5.13 -4.01
CA THR A 180 17.37 -5.21 -3.41
C THR A 180 16.41 -4.18 -3.99
N LEU A 181 16.85 -2.92 -4.17
CA LEU A 181 16.06 -1.88 -4.83
C LEU A 181 15.73 -2.28 -6.28
N SER A 182 16.72 -2.69 -7.06
CA SER A 182 16.50 -3.11 -8.45
C SER A 182 15.52 -4.27 -8.55
N GLY A 183 15.64 -5.24 -7.64
CA GLY A 183 14.78 -6.42 -7.60
C GLY A 183 13.33 -6.11 -7.20
N ILE A 184 13.05 -5.00 -6.52
CA ILE A 184 11.66 -4.58 -6.25
C ILE A 184 11.10 -3.69 -7.36
N MET A 185 11.88 -2.73 -7.86
CA MET A 185 11.41 -1.76 -8.85
C MET A 185 11.07 -2.42 -10.19
N PHE A 186 11.93 -3.34 -10.66
CA PHE A 186 11.71 -4.06 -11.92
C PHE A 186 11.02 -5.42 -11.74
N GLY A 187 10.33 -5.61 -10.63
CA GLY A 187 9.54 -6.81 -10.36
C GLY A 187 8.21 -6.46 -9.70
N PRO A 188 8.07 -6.64 -8.38
CA PRO A 188 6.78 -6.50 -7.69
C PRO A 188 6.21 -5.08 -7.62
N PHE A 189 6.99 -4.01 -7.88
CA PHE A 189 6.53 -2.63 -7.73
C PHE A 189 5.26 -2.30 -8.53
N THR A 190 5.21 -2.63 -9.82
CA THR A 190 4.04 -2.35 -10.68
C THR A 190 2.81 -3.16 -10.25
N HIS A 191 3.01 -4.39 -9.77
CA HIS A 191 1.94 -5.29 -9.35
C HIS A 191 1.28 -4.87 -8.04
N LEU A 192 2.02 -4.20 -7.16
CA LEU A 192 1.51 -3.72 -5.87
C LEU A 192 0.74 -2.40 -6.00
N LEU A 193 0.78 -1.75 -7.17
CA LEU A 193 -0.04 -0.57 -7.45
C LEU A 193 -1.47 -0.97 -7.77
N ASP A 194 -2.43 -0.22 -7.22
CA ASP A 194 -3.83 -0.25 -7.65
C ASP A 194 -3.91 0.09 -9.15
N GLU A 195 -4.87 -0.51 -9.87
CA GLU A 195 -5.08 -0.26 -11.31
C GLU A 195 -5.21 1.23 -11.65
N ARG A 196 -5.88 2.02 -10.79
CA ARG A 196 -6.04 3.47 -10.97
C ARG A 196 -4.73 4.26 -10.86
N ASP A 197 -3.75 3.72 -10.15
CA ASP A 197 -2.46 4.36 -9.90
C ASP A 197 -1.41 3.93 -10.94
N ARG A 198 -1.70 2.91 -11.76
CA ARG A 198 -0.89 2.51 -12.92
C ARG A 198 -1.07 3.49 -14.07
N VAL A 199 -0.59 4.72 -13.89
CA VAL A 199 -0.69 5.80 -14.88
C VAL A 199 0.68 6.38 -15.18
N SER A 200 0.88 6.87 -16.41
CA SER A 200 2.18 7.40 -16.84
C SER A 200 2.73 8.50 -15.93
N GLY A 201 1.85 9.31 -15.31
CA GLY A 201 2.26 10.37 -14.37
C GLY A 201 2.98 9.83 -13.14
N LEU A 202 2.54 8.69 -12.60
CA LEU A 202 3.19 8.04 -11.46
C LEU A 202 4.61 7.59 -11.84
N PHE A 203 4.76 6.87 -12.95
CA PHE A 203 6.07 6.35 -13.37
C PHE A 203 7.07 7.44 -13.73
N GLN A 204 6.61 8.56 -14.32
CA GLN A 204 7.44 9.73 -14.54
C GLN A 204 8.00 10.34 -13.25
N LEU A 205 7.30 10.17 -12.13
CA LEU A 205 7.68 10.70 -10.83
C LEU A 205 8.56 9.75 -10.02
N VAL A 206 8.69 8.48 -10.40
CA VAL A 206 9.48 7.46 -9.67
C VAL A 206 10.91 7.89 -9.40
N PRO A 207 11.71 8.38 -10.37
CA PRO A 207 13.09 8.78 -10.10
C PRO A 207 13.18 9.93 -9.09
N PHE A 208 12.26 10.90 -9.17
CA PHE A 208 12.19 12.01 -8.23
C PHE A 208 11.87 11.50 -6.82
N ALA A 209 10.78 10.75 -6.66
CA ALA A 209 10.33 10.25 -5.37
C ALA A 209 11.40 9.39 -4.66
N LEU A 210 12.08 8.49 -5.40
CA LEU A 210 13.16 7.67 -4.85
C LEU A 210 14.36 8.50 -4.44
N THR A 211 14.77 9.48 -5.25
CA THR A 211 15.88 10.37 -4.92
C THR A 211 15.59 11.17 -3.64
N THR A 212 14.37 11.70 -3.52
CA THR A 212 13.91 12.43 -2.33
C THR A 212 13.91 11.53 -1.09
N LEU A 213 13.38 10.31 -1.19
CA LEU A 213 13.38 9.32 -0.12
C LEU A 213 14.80 9.01 0.36
N PHE A 214 15.71 8.67 -0.57
CA PHE A 214 17.08 8.32 -0.19
C PHE A 214 17.85 9.51 0.37
N THR A 215 17.59 10.72 -0.12
CA THR A 215 18.19 11.94 0.45
C THR A 215 17.71 12.17 1.88
N TYR A 216 16.41 12.02 2.13
CA TYR A 216 15.85 12.15 3.48
C TYR A 216 16.39 11.09 4.46
N LEU A 217 16.43 9.82 4.03
CA LEU A 217 16.93 8.74 4.89
C LEU A 217 18.44 8.86 5.16
N ASP A 218 19.21 9.39 4.21
CA ASP A 218 20.63 9.73 4.41
C ASP A 218 20.81 10.84 5.45
N GLN A 219 20.07 11.95 5.30
CA GLN A 219 20.12 13.09 6.23
C GLN A 219 19.70 12.71 7.65
N THR A 220 18.82 11.73 7.79
CA THR A 220 18.37 11.21 9.10
C THR A 220 19.21 10.04 9.62
N ASN A 221 20.33 9.69 8.96
CA ASN A 221 21.22 8.58 9.28
C ASN A 221 20.54 7.20 9.34
N GLN A 222 19.46 7.02 8.57
CA GLN A 222 18.75 5.74 8.47
C GLN A 222 19.26 4.88 7.31
N LEU A 223 19.96 5.47 6.33
CA LEU A 223 20.41 4.80 5.11
C LEU A 223 21.95 4.75 5.03
N THR A 224 22.52 3.55 4.86
CA THR A 224 23.99 3.37 4.80
C THR A 224 24.54 3.51 3.38
N HIS A 225 23.78 3.06 2.37
CA HIS A 225 24.21 3.00 0.97
C HIS A 225 23.58 4.11 0.10
N ALA A 226 23.27 5.26 0.70
CA ALA A 226 22.51 6.34 0.04
C ALA A 226 23.10 6.79 -1.30
N ALA A 227 24.41 7.07 -1.35
CA ALA A 227 25.07 7.52 -2.57
C ALA A 227 24.98 6.50 -3.71
N ALA A 228 25.09 5.20 -3.41
CA ALA A 228 25.00 4.14 -4.41
C ALA A 228 23.56 4.00 -4.96
N LEU A 229 22.56 4.11 -4.07
CA LEU A 229 21.14 4.06 -4.43
C LEU A 229 20.74 5.26 -5.29
N GLN A 230 21.17 6.47 -4.93
CA GLN A 230 20.91 7.69 -5.70
C GLN A 230 21.56 7.64 -7.09
N ASP A 231 22.82 7.20 -7.18
CA ASP A 231 23.52 7.03 -8.46
C ASP A 231 22.85 5.96 -9.34
N TRP A 232 22.33 4.89 -8.73
CA TRP A 232 21.55 3.88 -9.46
C TRP A 232 20.25 4.47 -10.02
N VAL A 233 19.49 5.25 -9.25
CA VAL A 233 18.26 5.91 -9.72
C VAL A 233 18.56 6.80 -10.92
N LEU A 234 19.63 7.58 -10.87
CA LEU A 234 20.07 8.43 -11.99
C LEU A 234 20.41 7.61 -13.23
N LYS A 235 21.15 6.50 -13.07
CA LYS A 235 21.54 5.62 -14.18
C LYS A 235 20.36 4.87 -14.80
N GLN A 236 19.36 4.53 -13.99
CA GLN A 236 18.18 3.77 -14.41
C GLN A 236 16.96 4.63 -14.71
N HIS A 237 17.11 5.96 -14.74
CA HIS A 237 15.99 6.89 -14.93
C HIS A 237 15.07 6.52 -16.11
N GLU A 238 15.64 6.23 -17.29
CA GLU A 238 14.86 5.86 -18.48
C GLU A 238 14.06 4.57 -18.25
N ALA A 239 14.67 3.56 -17.63
CA ALA A 239 14.01 2.31 -17.30
C ALA A 239 12.91 2.49 -16.25
N LEU A 240 13.15 3.31 -15.21
CA LEU A 240 12.17 3.60 -14.15
C LEU A 240 10.93 4.32 -14.69
N VAL A 241 11.09 5.28 -15.59
CA VAL A 241 9.96 6.00 -16.20
C VAL A 241 9.17 5.14 -17.19
N THR A 242 9.79 4.09 -17.74
CA THR A 242 9.19 3.21 -18.76
C THR A 242 8.76 1.85 -18.21
N MET A 243 8.78 1.64 -16.89
CA MET A 243 8.36 0.38 -16.25
C MET A 243 6.91 0.01 -16.56
N TYR A 244 6.10 1.01 -16.88
CA TYR A 244 4.71 0.84 -17.24
C TYR A 244 4.45 1.36 -18.64
N ASN A 245 3.88 0.49 -19.47
CA ASN A 245 3.36 0.86 -20.77
C ASN A 245 1.86 0.50 -20.82
N PRO A 246 0.95 1.48 -20.78
CA PRO A 246 -0.49 1.24 -20.80
C PRO A 246 -0.96 0.55 -22.09
N GLU A 247 -0.22 0.69 -23.19
CA GLU A 247 -0.53 -0.01 -24.45
C GLU A 247 -0.19 -1.50 -24.35
N LEU A 248 0.87 -1.84 -23.60
CA LEU A 248 1.22 -3.23 -23.31
C LEU A 248 0.24 -3.88 -22.33
N GLU A 249 -0.17 -3.18 -21.28
CA GLU A 249 -1.14 -3.72 -20.32
C GLU A 249 -2.49 -4.00 -21.01
N LYS A 250 -3.03 -3.03 -21.77
CA LYS A 250 -4.25 -3.23 -22.58
C LYS A 250 -4.11 -4.37 -23.58
N PHE A 251 -2.93 -4.55 -24.16
CA PHE A 251 -2.66 -5.69 -25.04
C PHE A 251 -2.76 -7.02 -24.29
N TYR A 252 -2.15 -7.15 -23.12
CA TYR A 252 -2.20 -8.38 -22.33
C TYR A 252 -3.59 -8.66 -21.77
N GLU A 253 -4.33 -7.63 -21.36
CA GLU A 253 -5.74 -7.75 -20.99
C GLU A 253 -6.58 -8.27 -22.17
N GLY A 254 -6.48 -7.63 -23.34
CA GLY A 254 -7.20 -8.07 -24.55
C GLY A 254 -6.79 -9.47 -25.01
N LEU A 255 -5.51 -9.84 -24.90
CA LEU A 255 -5.02 -11.18 -25.17
C LEU A 255 -5.63 -12.20 -24.20
N THR A 256 -5.70 -11.87 -22.92
CA THR A 256 -6.25 -12.74 -21.87
C THR A 256 -7.76 -12.94 -22.05
N GLU A 257 -8.50 -11.87 -22.33
CA GLU A 257 -9.93 -11.96 -22.67
C GLU A 257 -10.16 -12.81 -23.92
N ALA A 258 -9.36 -12.61 -24.98
CA ALA A 258 -9.46 -13.39 -26.20
C ALA A 258 -9.15 -14.89 -25.96
N MET A 259 -8.17 -15.20 -25.10
CA MET A 259 -7.88 -16.57 -24.67
C MET A 259 -9.04 -17.20 -23.91
N GLN A 260 -9.65 -16.45 -22.98
CA GLN A 260 -10.82 -16.91 -22.21
C GLN A 260 -12.02 -17.17 -23.14
N GLN A 261 -12.31 -16.26 -24.07
CA GLN A 261 -13.39 -16.41 -25.05
C GLN A 261 -13.16 -17.61 -26.00
N ALA A 262 -11.90 -17.89 -26.33
CA ALA A 262 -11.51 -19.03 -27.15
C ALA A 262 -11.38 -20.34 -26.37
N GLY A 263 -11.58 -20.33 -25.05
CA GLY A 263 -11.45 -21.51 -24.20
C GLY A 263 -10.04 -22.09 -24.15
N VAL A 264 -9.01 -21.25 -24.31
CA VAL A 264 -7.60 -21.68 -24.22
C VAL A 264 -7.29 -22.05 -22.78
N ASP A 265 -6.81 -23.27 -22.57
CA ASP A 265 -6.30 -23.70 -21.28
C ASP A 265 -5.02 -22.91 -20.93
N THR A 266 -5.09 -22.09 -19.89
CA THR A 266 -3.97 -21.24 -19.44
C THR A 266 -2.86 -22.04 -18.76
N GLN A 267 -3.09 -23.32 -18.46
CA GLN A 267 -2.08 -24.26 -17.95
C GLN A 267 -1.35 -25.01 -19.09
N ASP A 268 -1.86 -24.97 -20.33
CA ASP A 268 -1.18 -25.52 -21.51
C ASP A 268 -0.34 -24.43 -22.20
N HIS A 269 0.93 -24.34 -21.84
CA HIS A 269 1.88 -23.39 -22.42
C HIS A 269 1.95 -23.46 -23.96
N ALA A 270 1.79 -24.63 -24.57
CA ALA A 270 1.85 -24.77 -26.02
C ALA A 270 0.57 -24.26 -26.72
N ALA A 271 -0.57 -24.31 -26.04
CA ALA A 271 -1.82 -23.71 -26.51
C ALA A 271 -1.80 -22.19 -26.36
N VAL A 272 -1.31 -21.69 -25.22
CA VAL A 272 -1.09 -20.26 -24.95
C VAL A 272 -0.15 -19.64 -25.97
N ASP A 273 0.99 -20.27 -26.25
CA ASP A 273 1.96 -19.76 -27.24
C ASP A 273 1.39 -19.71 -28.66
N ARG A 274 0.70 -20.78 -29.09
CA ARG A 274 0.06 -20.83 -30.42
C ARG A 274 -1.00 -19.75 -30.57
N PHE A 275 -1.83 -19.56 -29.55
CA PHE A 275 -2.86 -18.53 -29.54
C PHE A 275 -2.24 -17.13 -29.56
N THR A 276 -1.23 -16.89 -28.72
CA THR A 276 -0.51 -15.60 -28.66
C THR A 276 0.13 -15.24 -30.00
N GLN A 277 0.79 -16.20 -30.67
CA GLN A 277 1.35 -15.98 -32.01
C GLN A 277 0.27 -15.68 -33.07
N SER A 278 -0.87 -16.35 -33.00
CA SER A 278 -2.02 -16.08 -33.88
C SER A 278 -2.58 -14.67 -33.65
N TYR A 279 -2.77 -14.30 -32.38
CA TYR A 279 -3.27 -13.00 -31.95
C TYR A 279 -2.34 -11.85 -32.36
N LEU A 280 -1.01 -12.04 -32.21
CA LEU A 280 0.01 -11.07 -32.65
C LEU A 280 0.03 -10.89 -34.17
N ARG A 281 -0.21 -11.97 -34.95
CA ARG A 281 -0.32 -11.88 -36.41
C ARG A 281 -1.57 -11.13 -36.86
N ALA A 282 -2.67 -11.28 -36.12
CA ALA A 282 -3.91 -10.55 -36.36
C ALA A 282 -3.83 -9.06 -35.96
N HIS A 283 -2.90 -8.70 -35.08
CA HIS A 283 -2.68 -7.33 -34.59
C HIS A 283 -1.26 -6.79 -34.90
N PRO A 284 -0.92 -6.57 -36.18
CA PRO A 284 0.44 -6.27 -36.62
C PRO A 284 0.99 -4.91 -36.18
N ALA A 285 0.15 -3.93 -35.83
CA ALA A 285 0.59 -2.65 -35.27
C ALA A 285 1.16 -2.84 -33.85
N VAL A 286 0.42 -3.56 -33.00
CA VAL A 286 0.79 -3.84 -31.61
C VAL A 286 2.00 -4.77 -31.52
N SER A 287 2.10 -5.75 -32.42
CA SER A 287 3.28 -6.61 -32.54
C SER A 287 4.56 -5.80 -32.78
N ARG A 288 4.51 -4.75 -33.61
CA ARG A 288 5.69 -3.90 -33.87
C ARG A 288 6.09 -3.10 -32.63
N GLU A 289 5.13 -2.57 -31.88
CA GLU A 289 5.37 -1.82 -30.63
C GLU A 289 5.99 -2.69 -29.53
N LEU A 290 5.44 -3.89 -29.30
CA LEU A 290 5.97 -4.92 -28.39
C LEU A 290 7.46 -5.24 -28.66
N PHE A 291 7.82 -5.48 -29.92
CA PHE A 291 9.19 -5.84 -30.30
C PHE A 291 10.13 -4.62 -30.43
N THR A 292 9.61 -3.39 -30.45
CA THR A 292 10.42 -2.18 -30.34
C THR A 292 10.75 -1.80 -28.90
N ALA A 293 9.83 -1.99 -27.95
CA ALA A 293 10.08 -1.81 -26.51
C ALA A 293 11.16 -2.80 -26.00
N ASP A 294 11.07 -4.07 -26.42
CA ASP A 294 12.05 -5.09 -26.05
C ASP A 294 13.45 -4.83 -26.67
N ARG A 295 13.50 -4.13 -27.81
CA ARG A 295 14.76 -3.64 -28.42
C ARG A 295 15.35 -2.43 -27.70
N GLN A 296 14.55 -1.63 -26.99
CA GLN A 296 15.06 -0.51 -26.19
C GLN A 296 15.72 -1.03 -24.90
N LEU A 297 15.16 -2.06 -24.26
CA LEU A 297 15.74 -2.74 -23.10
C LEU A 297 17.05 -3.50 -23.43
N LYS A 298 17.19 -4.04 -24.65
CA LYS A 298 18.40 -4.75 -25.12
C LYS A 298 19.47 -3.83 -25.74
N ARG A 299 19.23 -2.52 -25.86
CA ARG A 299 20.25 -1.57 -26.33
C ARG A 299 21.17 -1.18 -25.18
N THR A 300 22.08 -2.09 -24.82
CA THR A 300 23.43 -1.63 -24.46
C THR A 300 23.94 -0.87 -25.67
N LYS A 301 23.95 0.46 -25.59
CA LYS A 301 24.53 1.29 -26.65
C LYS A 301 25.95 0.76 -26.89
N PRO A 302 26.33 0.33 -28.10
CA PRO A 302 27.74 0.15 -28.37
C PRO A 302 28.37 1.51 -28.11
N VAL A 303 29.35 1.52 -27.19
CA VAL A 303 30.11 2.72 -26.86
C VAL A 303 30.55 3.34 -28.17
N LYS A 304 29.89 4.44 -28.57
CA LYS A 304 30.40 5.27 -29.66
C LYS A 304 31.75 5.75 -29.15
N GLN A 305 32.82 5.14 -29.63
CA GLN A 305 34.17 5.64 -29.40
C GLN A 305 34.16 7.10 -29.80
N ILE A 306 34.19 7.97 -28.79
CA ILE A 306 34.40 9.39 -28.98
C ILE A 306 35.79 9.47 -29.62
N LYS A 307 35.83 9.71 -30.93
CA LYS A 307 37.08 10.03 -31.62
C LYS A 307 37.56 11.34 -31.01
N TYR A 308 38.49 11.24 -30.07
CA TYR A 308 39.20 12.40 -29.57
C TYR A 308 39.80 13.14 -30.76
N SER A 309 39.26 14.32 -31.03
CA SER A 309 39.84 15.30 -31.94
C SER A 309 41.28 15.56 -31.48
N ARG A 310 42.24 15.02 -32.22
CA ARG A 310 43.66 15.37 -32.10
C ARG A 310 43.83 16.84 -32.52
N LYS A 311 43.50 17.79 -31.63
CA LYS A 311 43.96 19.16 -31.77
C LYS A 311 45.45 19.19 -31.47
N GLN A 312 46.24 19.10 -32.55
CA GLN A 312 47.67 19.36 -32.56
C GLN A 312 47.96 20.71 -31.89
N ARG A 313 48.68 20.64 -30.77
CA ARG A 313 49.29 21.80 -30.10
C ARG A 313 50.40 22.34 -31.01
N ARG A 314 50.09 23.27 -31.92
CA ARG A 314 51.12 24.04 -32.64
C ARG A 314 51.84 24.93 -31.64
N ARG A 315 53.01 24.48 -31.18
CA ARG A 315 54.04 25.30 -30.54
C ARG A 315 54.42 26.45 -31.48
N ARG A 316 53.98 27.68 -31.19
CA ARG A 316 54.68 28.88 -31.68
C ARG A 316 55.68 29.30 -30.61
N ARG A 317 56.95 28.99 -30.89
CA ARG A 317 58.12 29.54 -30.18
C ARG A 317 58.16 31.05 -30.41
N ARG A 318 58.40 31.80 -29.32
CA ARG A 318 58.92 33.18 -29.32
C ARG A 318 60.37 33.20 -29.83
N LYS A 319 60.72 34.30 -30.51
CA LYS A 319 62.02 34.95 -30.82
C LYS A 319 61.90 35.48 -32.26
N ARG A 320 62.10 36.75 -32.58
CA ARG A 320 62.87 37.84 -31.97
C ARG A 320 62.03 39.11 -31.92
#